data_AF-A0A955C3W3-F1
#
_entry.id   AF-A0A955C3W3-F1
#
_cell.length_a   1.000
_cell.length_b   1.000
_cell.length_c   1.000
_cell.angle_alpha   90.00
_cell.angle_beta   90.00
_cell.angle_gamma   90.00
#
_symmetry.space_group_name_H-M   'P 1'
#
loop_
_entity.id
_entity.type
_entity.pdbx_description
1 polymer ?
#
loop_
_entity_poly.entity_id
_entity_poly.type
_entity_poly.pdbx_seq_one_letter_code
_entity_poly.pdbx_strand_id
1 'polypeptide(L)'
;MLRLVFILWASPYTVLGLLVGAAGLSTGGRAHVRRGVIEFHGGAVQWLLAHGPLGPTALAMTLGHTILGQTAAALDLARDHEHVHVRQFERWGPLMGPAYLGCSLLIWLRGGRPYRDNPFEVEAYGEHECE
;
A
#
# COMPACT_ATOMS: atom_id res chain seq x y z
N MET A 1 2.91 -24.11 -5.47
CA MET A 1 1.66 -23.87 -6.23
C MET A 1 0.79 -22.76 -5.60
N LEU A 2 0.53 -22.78 -4.29
CA LEU A 2 -0.27 -21.73 -3.60
C LEU A 2 0.23 -20.28 -3.80
N ARG A 3 1.55 -20.07 -3.82
CA ARG A 3 2.15 -18.73 -3.99
C ARG A 3 1.81 -18.06 -5.32
N LEU A 4 1.69 -18.84 -6.41
CA LEU A 4 1.28 -18.31 -7.72
C LEU A 4 -0.18 -17.88 -7.72
N VAL A 5 -1.04 -18.58 -6.97
CA VAL A 5 -2.46 -18.22 -6.84
C VAL A 5 -2.58 -16.86 -6.16
N PHE A 6 -1.84 -16.63 -5.06
CA PHE A 6 -1.85 -15.33 -4.37
C PHE A 6 -1.29 -14.19 -5.22
N ILE A 7 -0.23 -14.43 -6.01
CA ILE A 7 0.31 -13.44 -6.95
C ILE A 7 -0.72 -13.10 -8.02
N LEU A 8 -1.35 -14.11 -8.64
CA LEU A 8 -2.39 -13.88 -9.66
C LEU A 8 -3.62 -13.19 -9.06
N TRP A 9 -3.99 -13.55 -7.83
CA TRP A 9 -5.11 -12.96 -7.11
C TRP A 9 -4.88 -11.48 -6.79
N ALA A 10 -3.68 -11.11 -6.36
CA ALA A 10 -3.30 -9.72 -6.12
C ALA A 10 -2.85 -8.97 -7.40
N SER A 11 -2.81 -9.65 -8.55
CA SER A 11 -2.20 -9.11 -9.77
C SER A 11 -2.85 -7.84 -10.32
N PRO A 12 -4.18 -7.60 -10.25
CA PRO A 12 -4.75 -6.37 -10.80
C PRO A 12 -4.20 -5.11 -10.12
N TYR A 13 -4.06 -5.15 -8.80
CA TYR A 13 -3.45 -4.06 -8.04
C TYR A 13 -1.94 -4.01 -8.21
N THR A 14 -1.28 -5.16 -8.32
CA THR A 14 0.16 -5.21 -8.61
C THR A 14 0.47 -4.55 -9.95
N VAL A 15 -0.34 -4.79 -11.00
CA VAL A 15 -0.19 -4.15 -12.30
C VAL A 15 -0.38 -2.63 -12.18
N LEU A 16 -1.40 -2.18 -11.45
CA LEU A 16 -1.59 -0.74 -11.21
C LEU A 16 -0.38 -0.11 -10.52
N GLY A 17 0.13 -0.74 -9.47
CA GLY A 17 1.31 -0.25 -8.75
C GLY A 17 2.59 -0.29 -9.60
N LEU A 18 2.75 -1.28 -10.48
CA LEU A 18 3.83 -1.31 -11.47
C LEU A 18 3.72 -0.17 -12.49
N LEU A 19 2.52 0.19 -12.95
CA LEU A 19 2.32 1.31 -13.86
C LEU A 19 2.69 2.64 -13.19
N VAL A 20 2.26 2.85 -11.95
CA VAL A 20 2.62 4.04 -11.17
C VAL A 20 4.13 4.06 -10.87
N GLY A 21 4.70 2.92 -10.48
CA GLY A 21 6.14 2.76 -10.26
C GLY A 21 6.97 3.04 -11.51
N ALA A 22 6.52 2.58 -12.68
CA ALA A 22 7.17 2.86 -13.97
C ALA A 22 7.15 4.35 -14.32
N ALA A 23 6.05 5.06 -14.04
CA ALA A 23 6.01 6.52 -14.17
C ALA A 23 6.95 7.22 -13.16
N GLY A 24 7.09 6.66 -11.95
CA GLY A 24 8.11 7.09 -11.00
C GLY A 24 9.53 6.97 -11.56
N LEU A 25 9.85 5.81 -12.15
CA LEU A 25 11.17 5.56 -12.74
C LEU A 25 11.47 6.50 -13.92
N SER A 26 10.48 6.77 -14.79
CA SER A 26 10.67 7.67 -15.94
C SER A 26 10.88 9.14 -15.55
N THR A 27 10.59 9.50 -14.30
CA THR A 27 10.73 10.86 -13.74
C THR A 27 11.86 10.97 -12.72
N GLY A 28 12.80 10.01 -12.71
CA GLY A 28 13.99 10.02 -11.86
C GLY A 28 13.83 9.34 -10.49
N GLY A 29 12.71 8.64 -10.28
CA GLY A 29 12.52 7.74 -9.14
C GLY A 29 13.41 6.49 -9.22
N ARG A 30 13.38 5.69 -8.16
CA ARG A 30 14.16 4.47 -8.01
C ARG A 30 13.26 3.33 -7.56
N ALA A 31 13.74 2.11 -7.77
CA ALA A 31 13.08 0.91 -7.31
C ALA A 31 14.10 -0.07 -6.72
N HIS A 32 13.66 -0.88 -5.76
CA HIS A 32 14.39 -2.04 -5.27
C HIS A 32 13.45 -3.17 -4.90
N VAL A 33 14.00 -4.36 -4.70
CA VAL A 33 13.23 -5.52 -4.22
C VAL A 33 13.58 -5.75 -2.76
N ARG A 34 12.55 -5.87 -1.92
CA ARG A 34 12.65 -6.13 -0.48
C ARG A 34 11.58 -7.11 -0.07
N ARG A 35 11.97 -8.15 0.69
CA ARG A 35 11.06 -9.19 1.23
C ARG A 35 10.05 -9.76 0.20
N GLY A 36 10.46 -9.86 -1.07
CA GLY A 36 9.64 -10.42 -2.14
C GLY A 36 8.64 -9.46 -2.80
N VAL A 37 8.67 -8.17 -2.48
CA VAL A 37 7.88 -7.12 -3.15
C VAL A 37 8.79 -6.07 -3.80
N ILE A 38 8.26 -5.35 -4.78
CA ILE A 38 8.96 -4.26 -5.46
C ILE A 38 8.57 -2.95 -4.79
N GLU A 39 9.53 -2.25 -4.19
CA GLU A 39 9.31 -0.92 -3.63
C GLU A 39 9.81 0.14 -4.61
N PHE A 40 8.97 1.14 -4.92
CA PHE A 40 9.29 2.30 -5.75
C PHE A 40 9.29 3.56 -4.90
N HIS A 41 10.20 4.50 -5.16
CA HIS A 41 10.21 5.79 -4.48
C HIS A 41 10.78 6.94 -5.33
N GLY A 42 10.46 8.18 -4.93
CA GLY A 42 10.90 9.39 -5.64
C GLY A 42 10.16 9.65 -6.96
N GLY A 43 10.54 10.71 -7.67
CA GLY A 43 9.91 11.10 -8.93
C GLY A 43 8.40 11.31 -8.81
N ALA A 44 7.64 10.85 -9.81
CA ALA A 44 6.17 10.93 -9.84
C ALA A 44 5.50 10.17 -8.70
N VAL A 45 6.12 9.13 -8.14
CA VAL A 45 5.59 8.39 -6.98
C VAL A 45 5.53 9.30 -5.76
N GLN A 46 6.62 10.04 -5.49
CA GLN A 46 6.65 11.00 -4.39
C GLN A 46 5.61 12.11 -4.57
N TRP A 47 5.51 12.65 -5.79
CA TRP A 47 4.52 13.69 -6.09
C TRP A 47 3.09 13.20 -5.86
N LEU A 48 2.76 11.99 -6.32
CA LEU A 48 1.44 11.40 -6.18
C LEU A 48 1.07 11.14 -4.72
N LEU A 49 2.00 10.65 -3.91
CA LEU A 49 1.75 10.42 -2.48
C LEU A 49 1.57 11.75 -1.75
N ALA A 50 2.41 12.75 -2.02
CA ALA A 50 2.34 14.05 -1.34
C ALA A 50 1.05 14.84 -1.66
N HIS A 51 0.50 14.68 -2.86
CA HIS A 51 -0.73 15.35 -3.30
C HIS A 51 -1.97 14.44 -3.29
N GLY A 52 -1.81 13.22 -2.78
CA GLY A 52 -2.88 12.23 -2.70
C GLY A 52 -3.88 12.49 -1.58
N PRO A 53 -4.90 11.62 -1.43
CA PRO A 53 -5.97 11.76 -0.43
C PRO A 53 -5.47 11.72 1.02
N LEU A 54 -4.32 11.10 1.27
CA LEU A 54 -3.65 11.04 2.58
C LEU A 54 -2.66 12.19 2.79
N GLY A 55 -2.47 13.05 1.79
CA GLY A 55 -1.61 14.23 1.83
C GLY A 55 -0.13 13.93 2.09
N PRO A 56 0.66 14.95 2.49
CA PRO A 56 2.12 14.81 2.68
C PRO A 56 2.50 13.84 3.80
N THR A 57 1.55 13.43 4.65
CA THR A 57 1.76 12.45 5.72
C THR A 57 1.80 11.00 5.24
N ALA A 58 1.42 10.71 3.99
CA ALA A 58 1.44 9.37 3.42
C ALA A 58 2.87 8.91 3.12
N LEU A 59 3.51 8.20 4.05
CA LEU A 59 4.90 7.75 3.89
C LEU A 59 5.04 6.75 2.74
N ALA A 60 4.12 5.79 2.68
CA ALA A 60 4.04 4.77 1.66
C ALA A 60 2.58 4.34 1.41
N MET A 61 2.39 3.52 0.38
CA MET A 61 1.13 2.90 -0.01
C MET A 61 1.41 1.59 -0.72
N THR A 62 0.74 0.52 -0.30
CA THR A 62 0.80 -0.78 -0.95
C THR A 62 -0.25 -0.95 -2.04
N LEU A 63 0.15 -1.54 -3.16
CA LEU A 63 -0.72 -2.00 -4.23
C LEU A 63 -0.30 -3.41 -4.65
N GLY A 64 -1.01 -4.43 -4.14
CA GLY A 64 -0.67 -5.83 -4.38
C GLY A 64 0.74 -6.15 -3.88
N HIS A 65 1.62 -6.61 -4.79
CA HIS A 65 3.04 -6.90 -4.51
C HIS A 65 3.99 -5.72 -4.83
N THR A 66 3.47 -4.50 -4.84
CA THR A 66 4.27 -3.28 -4.97
C THR A 66 4.02 -2.34 -3.80
N ILE A 67 5.07 -1.63 -3.37
CA ILE A 67 4.98 -0.59 -2.35
C ILE A 67 5.50 0.71 -2.96
N LEU A 68 4.69 1.76 -2.89
CA LEU A 68 5.03 3.10 -3.37
C LEU A 68 5.39 3.96 -2.16
N GLY A 69 6.57 4.54 -2.10
CA GLY A 69 7.00 5.39 -1.00
C GLY A 69 7.48 6.77 -1.43
N GLN A 70 7.34 7.77 -0.57
CA GLN A 70 7.85 9.11 -0.87
C GLN A 70 9.38 9.12 -1.03
N THR A 71 10.07 8.41 -0.14
CA THR A 71 11.53 8.30 -0.11
C THR A 71 11.95 6.89 0.33
N ALA A 72 13.23 6.54 0.16
CA ALA A 72 13.76 5.29 0.68
C ALA A 72 13.61 5.18 2.21
N ALA A 73 13.85 6.28 2.93
CA ALA A 73 13.68 6.32 4.39
C ALA A 73 12.21 6.15 4.82
N ALA A 74 11.26 6.70 4.05
CA ALA A 74 9.84 6.50 4.28
C ALA A 74 9.43 5.03 4.07
N LEU A 75 9.96 4.38 3.03
CA LEU A 75 9.79 2.94 2.82
C LEU A 75 10.38 2.13 3.97
N ASP A 76 11.56 2.49 4.48
CA ASP A 76 12.18 1.80 5.61
C ASP A 76 11.33 1.89 6.88
N LEU A 77 10.79 3.08 7.17
CA LEU A 77 9.95 3.32 8.35
C LEU A 77 8.59 2.63 8.27
N ALA A 78 7.97 2.61 7.08
CA ALA A 78 6.64 2.04 6.87
C ALA A 78 6.66 0.55 6.51
N ARG A 79 7.83 -0.07 6.36
CA ARG A 79 7.96 -1.40 5.72
C ARG A 79 7.07 -2.47 6.34
N ASP A 80 7.13 -2.63 7.65
CA ASP A 80 6.37 -3.70 8.32
C ASP A 80 4.86 -3.45 8.21
N HIS A 81 4.41 -2.20 8.35
CA HIS A 81 3.02 -1.78 8.11
C HIS A 81 2.56 -2.10 6.68
N GLU A 82 3.33 -1.71 5.67
CA GLU A 82 2.99 -1.96 4.26
C GLU A 82 2.98 -3.47 3.93
N HIS A 83 3.85 -4.26 4.57
CA HIS A 83 3.82 -5.71 4.40
C HIS A 83 2.56 -6.38 4.98
N VAL A 84 1.88 -5.78 5.95
CA VAL A 84 0.54 -6.22 6.37
C VAL A 84 -0.45 -6.04 5.22
N HIS A 85 -0.42 -4.88 4.55
CA HIS A 85 -1.25 -4.62 3.38
C HIS A 85 -0.94 -5.58 2.22
N VAL A 86 0.33 -5.95 2.00
CA VAL A 86 0.69 -6.99 1.01
C VAL A 86 -0.05 -8.31 1.33
N ARG A 87 -0.01 -8.74 2.59
CA ARG A 87 -0.74 -9.96 3.03
C ARG A 87 -2.26 -9.79 2.97
N GLN A 88 -2.79 -8.59 3.14
CA GLN A 88 -4.21 -8.30 2.93
C GLN A 88 -4.57 -8.42 1.45
N PHE A 89 -3.76 -7.91 0.52
CA PHE A 89 -3.96 -8.12 -0.92
C PHE A 89 -3.84 -9.60 -1.30
N GLU A 90 -2.95 -10.37 -0.67
CA GLU A 90 -2.89 -11.82 -0.89
C GLU A 90 -4.15 -12.54 -0.39
N ARG A 91 -4.80 -12.06 0.68
CA ARG A 91 -6.05 -12.63 1.21
C ARG A 91 -7.27 -12.19 0.38
N TRP A 92 -7.38 -10.91 0.07
CA TRP A 92 -8.57 -10.28 -0.50
C TRP A 92 -8.51 -10.06 -2.02
N GLY A 93 -7.31 -9.96 -2.59
CA GLY A 93 -7.07 -9.80 -4.02
C GLY A 93 -7.84 -8.60 -4.59
N PRO A 94 -8.65 -8.79 -5.65
CA PRO A 94 -9.44 -7.71 -6.25
C PRO A 94 -10.47 -7.08 -5.29
N LEU A 95 -10.89 -7.80 -4.25
CA LEU A 95 -11.86 -7.32 -3.27
C LEU A 95 -11.24 -6.38 -2.22
N MET A 96 -9.90 -6.29 -2.16
CA MET A 96 -9.22 -5.48 -1.15
C MET A 96 -9.64 -4.01 -1.21
N GLY A 97 -9.57 -3.37 -2.39
CA GLY A 97 -9.94 -1.96 -2.53
C GLY A 97 -11.43 -1.69 -2.21
N PRO A 98 -12.39 -2.44 -2.81
CA PRO A 98 -13.80 -2.31 -2.46
C PRO A 98 -14.09 -2.53 -0.97
N ALA A 99 -13.45 -3.51 -0.33
CA ALA A 99 -13.62 -3.76 1.11
C ALA A 99 -13.08 -2.60 1.94
N TYR A 100 -11.87 -2.12 1.64
CA TYR A 100 -11.25 -0.99 2.33
C TYR A 100 -12.10 0.29 2.23
N LEU A 101 -12.56 0.61 1.03
CA LEU A 101 -13.41 1.78 0.78
C LEU A 101 -14.79 1.63 1.41
N GLY A 102 -15.37 0.42 1.36
CA GLY A 102 -16.64 0.11 2.01
C GLY A 102 -16.58 0.30 3.52
N CYS A 103 -15.55 -0.22 4.19
CA CYS A 103 -15.31 -0.01 5.62
C CYS A 103 -15.12 1.48 5.94
N SER A 104 -14.27 2.17 5.18
CA SER A 104 -14.04 3.61 5.32
C SER A 104 -15.34 4.42 5.22
N LEU A 105 -16.18 4.12 4.22
CA LEU A 105 -17.46 4.80 4.00
C LEU A 105 -18.44 4.51 5.15
N LEU A 106 -18.54 3.26 5.58
CA LEU A 106 -19.41 2.86 6.69
C LEU A 106 -19.01 3.47 8.03
N ILE A 107 -17.71 3.70 8.26
CA ILE A 107 -17.18 4.40 9.43
C ILE A 107 -17.48 5.89 9.33
N TRP A 108 -17.25 6.49 8.16
CA TRP A 108 -17.56 7.89 7.89
C TRP A 108 -19.03 8.21 8.13
N LEU A 109 -19.94 7.40 7.59
CA LEU A 109 -21.39 7.55 7.76
C LEU A 109 -21.84 7.43 9.22
N ARG A 110 -21.03 6.79 10.07
CA ARG A 110 -21.25 6.69 11.53
C ARG A 110 -20.56 7.79 12.33
N GLY A 111 -19.89 8.75 11.67
CA GLY A 111 -19.18 9.85 12.31
C GLY A 111 -17.80 9.49 12.86
N GLY A 112 -17.24 8.32 12.48
CA GLY A 112 -15.90 7.90 12.87
C GLY A 112 -14.80 8.46 11.95
N ARG A 113 -13.55 8.04 12.18
CA ARG A 113 -12.37 8.44 11.40
C ARG A 113 -12.06 7.35 10.36
N PRO A 114 -12.37 7.57 9.06
CA PRO A 114 -12.39 6.50 8.06
C PRO A 114 -11.08 5.76 7.86
N TYR A 115 -9.95 6.45 8.06
CA TYR A 115 -8.61 5.86 7.99
C TYR A 115 -8.24 5.19 9.32
N ARG A 116 -8.22 5.94 10.42
CA ARG A 116 -7.71 5.46 11.73
C ARG A 116 -8.50 4.30 12.32
N ASP A 117 -9.81 4.30 12.11
CA ASP A 117 -10.69 3.29 12.71
C ASP A 117 -10.97 2.14 11.71
N ASN A 118 -10.31 2.12 10.54
CA ASN A 118 -10.47 1.07 9.53
C ASN A 118 -9.82 -0.24 10.02
N PRO A 119 -10.53 -1.39 10.03
CA PRO A 119 -9.96 -2.67 10.46
C PRO A 119 -8.66 -3.04 9.73
N PHE A 120 -8.52 -2.67 8.45
CA PHE A 120 -7.31 -2.95 7.68
C PHE A 120 -6.10 -2.13 8.17
N GLU A 121 -6.33 -0.88 8.57
CA GLU A 121 -5.30 0.00 9.14
C GLU A 121 -4.99 -0.42 10.59
N VAL A 122 -6.01 -0.76 11.37
CA VAL A 122 -5.84 -1.25 12.75
C VAL A 122 -5.01 -2.53 12.77
N GLU A 123 -5.23 -3.47 11.84
CA GLU A 123 -4.36 -4.65 11.68
C GLU A 123 -2.93 -4.24 11.32
N ALA A 124 -2.77 -3.28 10.40
CA ALA A 124 -1.46 -2.83 9.92
C ALA A 124 -0.63 -2.08 10.99
N TYR A 125 -1.28 -1.39 11.92
CA TYR A 125 -0.62 -0.76 13.06
C TYR A 125 -0.50 -1.68 14.28
N GLY A 126 -1.46 -2.58 14.51
CA GLY A 126 -1.53 -3.44 15.70
C GLY A 126 -0.46 -4.53 15.75
N GLU A 127 0.15 -4.92 14.63
CA GLU A 127 1.31 -5.82 14.63
C GLU A 127 2.58 -5.20 15.29
N HIS A 128 2.59 -3.89 15.57
CA HIS A 128 3.74 -3.18 16.15
C HIS A 128 3.68 -2.98 17.67
N GLU A 129 2.57 -3.34 18.33
CA GLU A 129 2.41 -3.13 19.80
C GLU A 129 2.79 -4.37 20.64
N CYS A 130 3.23 -5.46 20.01
CA CYS A 130 3.65 -6.70 20.66
C CYS A 130 5.12 -7.06 20.34
N GLU A 131 6.07 -6.19 20.70
CA GLU A 131 7.49 -6.55 20.90
C GLU A 131 8.00 -6.04 22.25
#